data_AF-A0A7Y4WH88-F1
#
_entry.id   AF-A0A7Y4WH88-F1
#
_cell.length_a   1.000
_cell.length_b   1.000
_cell.length_c   1.000
_cell.angle_alpha   90.00
_cell.angle_beta   90.00
_cell.angle_gamma   90.00
#
_symmetry.space_group_name_H-M   'P 1'
#
loop_
_entity.id
_entity.type
_entity.pdbx_description
1 polymer ?
#
loop_
_entity_poly.entity_id
_entity_poly.type
_entity_poly.pdbx_seq_one_letter_code
_entity_poly.pdbx_strand_id
1 'polypeptide(L)'
;MNDACKLFRNEWLARAGAEREHARLCRECALWLQAAARRRSELSGLARLSAPAALDRRVDEELAGARTNRLERVLYSLARCGAPALLDERVAELFSRGSGGDEERGEQRAWAVRALEVQSAPDVLERLVSEELAAPERHLAERFPGSLERVAAPLALEQRLGSAARRSTLVRLARPLVALAAAGLVVWFAIGRGSEPRSRRFQVLHAVAFEDLDPMARSLAESLGGGRRR
;
A
#
# COMPACT_ATOMS: atom_id res chain seq x y z
N MET A 1 -3.82 -6.66 -14.22
CA MET A 1 -3.67 -7.81 -13.29
C MET A 1 -5.03 -8.50 -13.18
N ASN A 2 -5.14 -9.73 -13.67
CA ASN A 2 -6.38 -10.51 -13.70
C ASN A 2 -6.86 -10.84 -12.27
N ASP A 3 -8.17 -10.92 -12.04
CA ASP A 3 -8.76 -11.27 -10.74
C ASP A 3 -8.35 -12.66 -10.27
N ALA A 4 -8.13 -13.62 -11.19
CA ALA A 4 -7.55 -14.92 -10.86
C ALA A 4 -6.16 -14.81 -10.22
N CYS A 5 -5.31 -13.89 -10.71
CA CYS A 5 -3.99 -13.64 -10.13
C CYS A 5 -4.08 -12.97 -8.75
N LYS A 6 -5.07 -12.09 -8.53
CA LYS A 6 -5.32 -11.48 -7.22
C LYS A 6 -5.77 -12.52 -6.20
N LEU A 7 -6.75 -13.35 -6.57
CA LEU A 7 -7.28 -14.41 -5.73
C LEU A 7 -6.16 -15.39 -5.32
N PHE A 8 -5.40 -15.88 -6.29
CA PHE A 8 -4.25 -16.75 -6.04
C PHE A 8 -3.23 -16.14 -5.05
N ARG A 9 -2.88 -14.85 -5.22
CA ARG A 9 -1.94 -14.17 -4.31
C ARG A 9 -2.49 -14.07 -2.89
N ASN A 10 -3.78 -13.78 -2.76
CA ASN A 10 -4.44 -13.67 -1.45
C ASN A 10 -4.51 -15.04 -0.75
N GLU A 11 -4.90 -16.10 -1.46
CA GLU A 11 -4.94 -17.47 -0.93
C GLU A 11 -3.55 -17.97 -0.51
N TRP A 12 -2.52 -17.67 -1.30
CA TRP A 12 -1.15 -18.02 -0.97
C TRP A 12 -0.68 -17.32 0.32
N LEU A 13 -1.01 -16.03 0.49
CA LEU A 13 -0.69 -15.27 1.69
C LEU A 13 -1.44 -15.79 2.92
N ALA A 14 -2.69 -16.22 2.75
CA ALA A 14 -3.50 -16.84 3.80
C ALA A 14 -3.01 -18.24 4.22
N ARG A 15 -1.97 -18.79 3.57
CA ARG A 15 -1.47 -20.17 3.75
C ARG A 15 -2.54 -21.24 3.47
N ALA A 16 -3.62 -20.88 2.78
CA ALA A 16 -4.73 -21.77 2.45
C ALA A 16 -4.38 -22.59 1.21
N GLY A 17 -3.37 -23.46 1.31
CA GLY A 17 -3.09 -24.52 0.33
C GLY A 17 -3.08 -24.11 -1.15
N ALA A 18 -2.80 -22.84 -1.46
CA ALA A 18 -3.10 -22.28 -2.78
C ALA A 18 -2.56 -23.15 -3.91
N GLU A 19 -3.46 -23.51 -4.83
CA GLU A 19 -3.16 -24.44 -5.91
C GLU A 19 -2.01 -23.91 -6.74
N ARG A 20 -0.87 -24.61 -6.69
CA ARG A 20 0.36 -24.25 -7.43
C ARG A 20 0.15 -24.26 -8.94
N GLU A 21 -0.97 -24.79 -9.41
CA GLU A 21 -1.31 -24.93 -10.81
C GLU A 21 -1.44 -23.56 -11.51
N HIS A 22 -2.06 -22.56 -10.86
CA HIS A 22 -2.14 -21.22 -11.45
C HIS A 22 -0.74 -20.62 -11.69
N ALA A 23 0.20 -20.82 -10.77
CA ALA A 23 1.58 -20.35 -10.94
C ALA A 23 2.33 -21.08 -12.07
N ARG A 24 1.94 -22.32 -12.41
CA ARG A 24 2.52 -23.02 -13.59
C ARG A 24 2.05 -22.41 -14.90
N LEU A 25 0.78 -21.99 -14.95
CA LEU A 25 0.16 -21.43 -16.15
C LEU A 25 0.43 -19.93 -16.33
N CYS A 26 0.63 -19.18 -15.25
CA CYS A 26 0.85 -17.74 -15.27
C CYS A 26 2.29 -17.36 -14.94
N ARG A 27 3.05 -16.92 -15.96
CA ARG A 27 4.45 -16.48 -15.82
C ARG A 27 4.65 -15.37 -14.77
N GLU A 28 3.73 -14.41 -14.68
CA GLU A 28 3.82 -13.33 -13.70
C GLU A 28 3.69 -13.85 -12.26
N CYS A 29 2.75 -14.76 -12.02
CA CYS A 29 2.57 -15.40 -10.72
C CYS A 29 3.76 -16.31 -10.36
N ALA A 30 4.35 -17.02 -11.32
CA ALA A 30 5.58 -17.80 -11.10
C ALA A 30 6.74 -16.92 -10.63
N LEU A 31 6.99 -15.81 -11.32
CA LEU A 31 8.08 -14.87 -10.96
C LEU A 31 7.83 -14.23 -9.60
N TRP A 32 6.58 -13.85 -9.32
CA TRP A 32 6.19 -13.33 -8.02
C TRP A 32 6.43 -14.35 -6.91
N LEU A 33 6.04 -15.62 -7.12
CA LEU A 33 6.23 -16.70 -6.14
C LEU A 33 7.72 -16.93 -5.84
N GLN A 34 8.58 -16.95 -6.86
CA GLN A 34 10.03 -17.06 -6.68
C GLN A 34 10.60 -15.87 -5.89
N ALA A 35 10.14 -14.64 -6.18
CA ALA A 35 10.54 -13.46 -5.43
C ALA A 35 10.07 -13.51 -3.97
N ALA A 36 8.84 -13.95 -3.72
CA ALA A 36 8.28 -14.13 -2.39
C ALA A 36 9.03 -15.21 -1.59
N ALA A 37 9.38 -16.34 -2.22
CA ALA A 37 10.16 -17.41 -1.61
C ALA A 37 11.57 -16.94 -1.22
N ARG A 38 12.26 -16.18 -2.09
CA ARG A 38 13.56 -15.57 -1.75
C ARG A 38 13.46 -14.63 -0.55
N ARG A 39 12.49 -13.71 -0.54
CA ARG A 39 12.26 -12.81 0.61
C ARG A 39 11.93 -13.57 1.88
N ARG A 40 11.14 -14.64 1.81
CA ARG A 40 10.83 -15.48 2.96
C ARG A 40 12.08 -16.16 3.51
N SER A 41 12.96 -16.66 2.64
CA SER A 41 14.26 -17.23 3.02
C SER A 41 15.13 -16.18 3.72
N GLU A 42 15.29 -15.00 3.12
CA GLU A 42 16.04 -13.87 3.70
C GLU A 42 15.50 -13.48 5.09
N LEU A 43 14.18 -13.33 5.22
CA LEU A 43 13.52 -13.00 6.49
C LEU A 43 13.66 -14.13 7.53
N SER A 44 13.63 -15.40 7.09
CA SER A 44 13.79 -16.53 8.00
C SER A 44 15.22 -16.67 8.55
N GLY A 45 16.21 -16.12 7.83
CA GLY A 45 17.60 -16.06 8.29
C GLY A 45 17.88 -14.90 9.24
N LEU A 46 16.94 -13.96 9.44
CA LEU A 46 17.11 -12.91 10.44
C LEU A 46 17.01 -13.52 11.83
N ALA A 47 17.99 -13.20 12.68
CA ALA A 47 17.97 -13.60 14.08
C ALA A 47 16.66 -13.12 14.73
N ARG A 48 15.88 -14.06 15.26
CA ARG A 48 14.66 -13.75 16.01
C ARG A 48 15.08 -13.12 17.32
N LEU A 49 14.73 -11.85 17.51
CA LEU A 49 14.86 -11.20 18.80
C LEU A 49 13.61 -11.54 19.62
N SER A 50 13.80 -11.92 20.87
CA SER A 50 12.68 -12.08 21.79
C SER A 50 11.98 -10.73 21.95
N ALA A 51 10.64 -10.74 21.91
CA ALA A 51 9.87 -9.57 22.27
C ALA A 51 10.14 -9.23 23.75
N PRO A 52 10.15 -7.94 24.15
CA PRO A 52 10.20 -7.58 25.56
C PRO A 52 8.97 -8.15 26.28
N ALA A 53 9.13 -8.71 27.49
CA ALA A 53 8.02 -9.26 28.29
C ALA A 53 6.92 -8.23 28.63
N ALA A 54 7.21 -6.93 28.51
CA ALA A 54 6.20 -5.88 28.61
C ALA A 54 5.19 -5.90 27.43
N LEU A 55 5.63 -6.33 26.24
CA LEU A 55 4.77 -6.47 25.06
C LEU A 55 3.79 -7.63 25.24
N ASP A 56 4.27 -8.78 25.74
CA ASP A 56 3.43 -9.96 25.97
C ASP A 56 2.32 -9.65 26.97
N ARG A 57 2.65 -9.03 28.12
CA ARG A 57 1.66 -8.55 29.09
C ARG A 57 0.63 -7.62 28.47
N ARG A 58 1.06 -6.71 27.59
CA ARG A 58 0.16 -5.77 26.90
C ARG A 58 -0.76 -6.48 25.91
N VAL A 59 -0.27 -7.50 25.20
CA VAL A 59 -1.10 -8.34 24.32
C VAL A 59 -2.12 -9.12 25.15
N ASP A 60 -1.72 -9.69 26.28
CA ASP A 60 -2.61 -10.41 27.19
C ASP A 60 -3.69 -9.49 27.76
N GLU A 61 -3.35 -8.28 28.19
CA GLU A 61 -4.31 -7.25 28.66
C GLU A 61 -5.33 -6.86 27.58
N GLU A 62 -4.88 -6.71 26.33
CA GLU A 62 -5.76 -6.38 25.19
C GLU A 62 -6.65 -7.58 24.80
N LEU A 63 -6.12 -8.81 24.84
CA LEU A 63 -6.88 -10.04 24.56
C LEU A 63 -7.84 -10.42 25.69
N ALA A 64 -7.53 -10.08 26.94
CA ALA A 64 -8.39 -10.28 28.10
C ALA A 64 -9.65 -9.40 28.09
N GLY A 65 -9.87 -8.62 27.02
CA GLY A 65 -11.15 -7.98 26.78
C GLY A 65 -11.34 -6.68 27.55
N ALA A 66 -10.27 -5.94 27.83
CA ALA A 66 -10.33 -4.55 28.28
C ALA A 66 -10.83 -3.60 27.16
N ARG A 67 -11.93 -3.98 26.50
CA ARG A 67 -12.56 -3.26 25.38
C ARG A 67 -12.98 -1.86 25.82
N THR A 68 -13.40 -1.71 27.07
CA THR A 68 -13.65 -0.44 27.74
C THR A 68 -12.39 0.42 27.81
N ASN A 69 -11.28 -0.13 28.31
CA ASN A 69 -10.01 0.61 28.40
C ASN A 69 -9.48 0.99 27.02
N ARG A 70 -9.70 0.16 25.99
CA ARG A 70 -9.33 0.46 24.60
C ARG A 70 -10.16 1.60 24.03
N LEU A 71 -11.48 1.56 24.24
CA LEU A 71 -12.41 2.59 23.80
C LEU A 71 -12.12 3.91 24.50
N GLU A 72 -11.89 3.89 25.82
CA GLU A 72 -11.44 5.07 26.58
C GLU A 72 -10.14 5.63 26.04
N ARG A 73 -9.11 4.80 25.80
CA ARG A 73 -7.83 5.27 25.23
C ARG A 73 -8.00 5.94 23.87
N VAL A 74 -8.83 5.36 23.00
CA VAL A 74 -9.12 5.92 21.68
C VAL A 74 -9.93 7.22 21.82
N LEU A 75 -10.93 7.27 22.69
CA LEU A 75 -11.70 8.48 22.96
C LEU A 75 -10.85 9.59 23.59
N TYR A 76 -9.82 9.24 24.37
CA TYR A 76 -8.86 10.19 24.92
C TYR A 76 -7.79 10.62 23.93
N SER A 77 -7.43 9.79 22.94
CA SER A 77 -6.42 10.12 21.93
C SER A 77 -6.99 10.88 20.73
N LEU A 78 -8.29 10.76 20.48
CA LEU A 78 -8.98 11.68 19.60
C LEU A 78 -8.97 13.05 20.26
N ALA A 79 -8.24 13.99 19.66
CA ALA A 79 -8.28 15.39 20.06
C ALA A 79 -9.75 15.81 20.15
N ARG A 80 -10.23 16.12 21.36
CA ARG A 80 -11.56 16.66 21.56
C ARG A 80 -11.58 18.02 20.90
N CYS A 81 -11.98 18.06 19.63
CA CYS A 81 -12.49 19.28 19.05
C CYS A 81 -13.63 19.70 19.99
N GLY A 82 -13.50 20.88 20.60
CA GLY A 82 -14.56 21.41 21.45
C GLY A 82 -15.88 21.29 20.70
N ALA A 83 -16.94 20.90 21.41
CA ALA A 83 -18.28 20.98 20.83
C ALA A 83 -18.45 22.39 20.24
N PRO A 84 -19.08 22.54 19.07
CA PRO A 84 -19.34 23.87 18.53
C PRO A 84 -20.00 24.72 19.62
N ALA A 85 -19.50 25.93 19.87
CA ALA A 85 -19.98 26.76 20.99
C ALA A 85 -21.52 26.96 20.99
N LEU A 86 -22.12 26.95 19.79
CA LEU A 86 -23.57 26.99 19.60
C LEU A 86 -24.31 25.81 20.24
N LEU A 87 -23.68 24.64 20.36
CA LEU A 87 -24.27 23.46 20.98
C LEU A 87 -24.20 23.56 22.51
N ASP A 88 -23.10 24.08 23.04
CA ASP A 88 -22.96 24.37 24.48
C ASP A 88 -23.94 25.45 24.94
N GLU A 89 -24.10 26.54 24.16
CA GLU A 89 -25.08 27.60 24.42
C GLU A 89 -26.52 27.07 24.41
N ARG A 90 -26.86 26.20 23.45
CA ARG A 90 -28.21 25.64 23.32
C ARG A 90 -28.52 24.62 24.41
N VAL A 91 -27.52 23.83 24.82
CA VAL A 91 -27.63 22.94 25.98
C VAL A 91 -27.79 23.76 27.27
N ALA A 92 -27.03 24.84 27.45
CA ALA A 92 -27.17 25.74 28.59
C ALA A 92 -28.53 26.45 28.63
N GLU A 93 -29.08 26.87 27.49
CA GLU A 93 -30.43 27.46 27.39
C GLU A 93 -31.52 26.46 27.77
N LEU A 94 -31.41 25.21 27.33
CA LEU A 94 -32.34 24.13 27.71
C LEU A 94 -32.31 23.84 29.21
N PHE A 95 -31.11 23.88 29.83
CA PHE A 95 -30.96 23.61 31.26
C PHE A 95 -31.32 24.79 32.18
N SER A 96 -31.17 26.03 31.70
CA SER A 96 -31.51 27.23 32.48
C SER A 96 -33.01 27.50 32.57
N ARG A 97 -33.83 26.92 31.67
CA ARG A 97 -35.30 27.03 31.71
C ARG A 97 -35.97 26.08 32.71
N GLY A 98 -35.27 25.07 33.23
CA GLY A 98 -35.82 24.08 34.15
C GLY A 98 -35.46 24.37 35.62
N SER A 99 -36.28 25.15 36.33
CA SER A 99 -36.16 25.33 37.79
C SER A 99 -36.91 24.26 38.61
N GLY A 100 -37.23 23.11 37.99
CA GLY A 100 -37.95 22.01 38.62
C GLY A 100 -37.11 21.15 39.57
N GLY A 101 -37.80 20.38 40.40
CA GLY A 101 -37.20 19.40 41.32
C GLY A 101 -36.39 18.33 40.57
N ASP A 102 -35.52 17.59 41.25
CA ASP A 102 -34.59 16.63 40.61
C ASP A 102 -35.29 15.56 39.74
N GLU A 103 -36.52 15.19 40.10
CA GLU A 103 -37.33 14.22 39.35
C GLU A 103 -37.86 14.80 38.03
N GLU A 104 -38.39 16.03 38.07
CA GLU A 104 -38.80 16.79 36.87
C GLU A 104 -37.60 17.10 35.97
N ARG A 105 -36.42 17.31 36.56
CA ARG A 105 -35.16 17.51 35.81
C ARG A 105 -34.76 16.25 35.04
N GLY A 106 -35.03 15.07 35.57
CA GLY A 106 -34.81 13.78 34.90
C GLY A 106 -35.71 13.60 33.67
N GLU A 107 -37.00 13.87 33.83
CA GLU A 107 -37.97 13.80 32.73
C GLU A 107 -37.72 14.86 31.66
N GLN A 108 -37.40 16.10 32.06
CA GLN A 108 -37.00 17.16 31.13
C GLN A 108 -35.73 16.83 30.36
N ARG A 109 -34.73 16.20 31.00
CA ARG A 109 -33.54 15.70 30.30
C ARG A 109 -33.91 14.64 29.27
N ALA A 110 -34.70 13.65 29.67
CA ALA A 110 -35.11 12.59 28.77
C ALA A 110 -35.97 13.12 27.61
N TRP A 111 -36.79 14.15 27.85
CA TRP A 111 -37.54 14.83 26.81
C TRP A 111 -36.63 15.66 25.90
N ALA A 112 -35.69 16.44 26.45
CA ALA A 112 -34.75 17.26 25.67
C ALA A 112 -33.86 16.40 24.76
N VAL A 113 -33.38 15.25 25.25
CA VAL A 113 -32.62 14.29 24.43
C VAL A 113 -33.48 13.70 23.31
N ARG A 114 -34.77 13.45 23.56
CA ARG A 114 -35.73 13.00 22.53
C ARG A 114 -36.14 14.12 21.56
N ALA A 115 -36.09 15.37 21.99
CA ALA A 115 -36.44 16.56 21.22
C ALA A 115 -35.28 17.09 20.38
N LEU A 116 -34.04 16.67 20.67
CA LEU A 116 -32.95 16.82 19.70
C LEU A 116 -33.38 16.09 18.43
N GLU A 117 -33.57 16.83 17.35
CA GLU A 117 -33.79 16.26 16.03
C GLU A 117 -32.62 15.34 15.72
N VAL A 118 -32.86 14.04 15.85
CA VAL A 118 -31.91 13.02 15.42
C VAL A 118 -31.88 13.16 13.90
N GLN A 119 -30.91 13.93 13.40
CA GLN A 119 -30.60 13.88 11.99
C GLN A 119 -30.19 12.46 11.69
N SER A 120 -30.95 11.81 10.80
CA SER A 120 -30.60 10.50 10.30
C SER A 120 -29.13 10.53 9.89
N ALA A 121 -28.35 9.58 10.40
CA ALA A 121 -26.97 9.45 9.99
C ALA A 121 -26.96 9.35 8.46
N PRO A 122 -26.07 10.08 7.75
CA PRO A 122 -26.00 9.98 6.30
C PRO A 122 -25.93 8.52 5.86
N ASP A 123 -26.65 8.13 4.81
CA ASP A 123 -26.74 6.74 4.32
C ASP A 123 -25.37 6.05 4.17
N VAL A 124 -24.32 6.84 3.92
CA VAL A 124 -22.94 6.38 3.85
C VAL A 124 -22.47 5.77 5.18
N LEU A 125 -22.80 6.37 6.32
CA LEU A 125 -22.46 5.83 7.64
C LEU A 125 -23.25 4.56 7.92
N GLU A 126 -24.54 4.53 7.59
CA GLU A 126 -25.36 3.33 7.80
C GLU A 126 -24.87 2.17 6.93
N ARG A 127 -24.49 2.44 5.68
CA ARG A 127 -23.83 1.47 4.79
C ARG A 127 -22.50 0.98 5.36
N LEU A 128 -21.63 1.89 5.80
CA LEU A 128 -20.32 1.53 6.37
C LEU A 128 -20.47 0.71 7.67
N VAL A 129 -21.43 1.06 8.52
CA VAL A 129 -21.75 0.30 9.73
C VAL A 129 -22.28 -1.09 9.37
N SER A 130 -23.17 -1.19 8.38
CA SER A 130 -23.69 -2.47 7.90
C SER A 130 -22.61 -3.36 7.28
N GLU A 131 -21.72 -2.78 6.48
CA GLU A 131 -20.54 -3.46 5.92
C GLU A 131 -19.60 -3.95 7.04
N GLU A 132 -19.38 -3.12 8.07
CA GLU A 132 -18.53 -3.47 9.21
C GLU A 132 -19.13 -4.60 10.06
N LEU A 133 -20.44 -4.56 10.30
CA LEU A 133 -21.17 -5.57 11.05
C LEU A 133 -21.29 -6.90 10.29
N ALA A 134 -21.29 -6.88 8.95
CA ALA A 134 -21.30 -8.09 8.14
C ALA A 134 -19.99 -8.89 8.23
N ALA A 135 -18.86 -8.22 8.51
CA ALA A 135 -17.54 -8.87 8.59
C ALA A 135 -16.63 -8.25 9.68
N PRO A 136 -16.99 -8.38 10.97
CA PRO A 136 -16.32 -7.67 12.05
C PRO A 136 -14.84 -8.07 12.19
N GLU A 137 -14.51 -9.34 11.96
CA GLU A 137 -13.14 -9.85 12.08
C GLU A 137 -12.19 -9.23 11.04
N ARG A 138 -12.68 -8.99 9.83
CA ARG A 138 -11.91 -8.41 8.73
C ARG A 138 -11.53 -6.97 9.03
N HIS A 139 -12.49 -6.16 9.48
CA HIS A 139 -12.24 -4.76 9.79
C HIS A 139 -11.40 -4.60 11.05
N LEU A 140 -11.53 -5.48 12.05
CA LEU A 140 -10.63 -5.52 13.19
C LEU A 140 -9.19 -5.80 12.76
N ALA A 141 -8.95 -6.77 11.88
CA ALA A 141 -7.61 -7.08 11.36
C ALA A 141 -7.02 -5.93 10.53
N GLU A 142 -7.83 -5.24 9.73
CA GLU A 142 -7.39 -4.10 8.90
C GLU A 142 -7.10 -2.85 9.74
N ARG A 143 -7.87 -2.57 10.81
CA ARG A 143 -7.67 -1.41 11.70
C ARG A 143 -6.61 -1.63 12.77
N PHE A 144 -6.38 -2.88 13.20
CA PHE A 144 -5.39 -3.21 14.21
C PHE A 144 -4.00 -2.58 13.97
N PRO A 145 -3.37 -2.72 12.77
CA PRO A 145 -2.04 -2.19 12.54
C PRO A 145 -1.96 -0.66 12.59
N GLY A 146 -3.08 0.04 12.35
CA GLY A 146 -3.16 1.51 12.48
C GLY A 146 -3.37 1.97 13.92
N SER A 147 -4.03 1.16 14.75
CA SER A 147 -4.37 1.49 16.15
C SER A 147 -3.27 1.17 17.16
N LEU A 148 -2.27 0.38 16.77
CA LEU A 148 -1.13 0.12 17.64
C LEU A 148 -0.37 1.42 17.84
N GLU A 149 -0.25 1.83 19.10
CA GLU A 149 0.61 2.93 19.51
C GLU A 149 1.99 2.72 18.89
N ARG A 150 2.45 3.69 18.11
CA ARG A 150 3.75 3.61 17.45
C ARG A 150 4.83 3.75 18.51
N VAL A 151 5.17 2.65 19.16
CA VAL A 151 6.33 2.59 20.03
C VAL A 151 7.56 2.86 19.15
N ALA A 152 8.36 3.84 19.56
CA ALA A 152 9.59 4.18 18.87
C ALA A 152 10.40 2.89 18.66
N ALA A 153 10.82 2.64 17.42
CA ALA A 153 11.61 1.47 17.10
C ALA A 153 12.90 1.52 17.94
N PRO A 154 13.35 0.41 18.56
CA PRO A 154 14.61 0.39 19.26
C PRO A 154 15.73 0.90 18.34
N LEU A 155 16.61 1.79 18.81
CA LEU A 155 17.68 2.40 18.00
C LEU A 155 18.51 1.36 17.23
N ALA A 156 18.71 0.17 17.82
CA ALA A 156 19.41 -0.94 17.18
C ALA A 156 18.69 -1.46 15.91
N LEU A 157 17.35 -1.43 15.90
CA LEU A 157 16.54 -1.83 14.77
C LEU A 157 16.53 -0.74 13.68
N GLU A 158 16.51 0.53 14.06
CA GLU A 158 16.68 1.65 13.12
C GLU A 158 18.04 1.63 12.42
N GLN A 159 19.13 1.36 13.16
CA GLN A 159 20.47 1.23 12.56
C GLN A 159 20.56 0.05 11.58
N ARG A 160 19.90 -1.08 11.89
CA ARG A 160 19.86 -2.26 11.00
C ARG A 160 18.98 -2.02 9.77
N LEU A 161 17.81 -1.41 9.94
CA LEU A 161 16.94 -1.06 8.81
C LEU A 161 17.57 0.03 7.94
N GLY A 162 18.22 1.02 8.55
CA GLY A 162 18.94 2.07 7.83
C GLY A 162 20.08 1.52 6.99
N SER A 163 20.86 0.57 7.50
CA SER A 163 21.94 -0.08 6.73
C SER A 163 21.40 -1.00 5.62
N ALA A 164 20.30 -1.71 5.85
CA ALA A 164 19.64 -2.51 4.81
C ALA A 164 19.00 -1.64 3.71
N ALA A 165 18.31 -0.56 4.09
CA ALA A 165 17.72 0.40 3.18
C ALA A 165 18.80 1.13 2.35
N ARG A 166 19.91 1.54 2.98
CA ARG A 166 21.08 2.12 2.29
C ARG A 166 21.71 1.15 1.30
N ARG A 167 21.87 -0.14 1.65
CA ARG A 167 22.35 -1.14 0.69
C ARG A 167 21.39 -1.29 -0.50
N SER A 168 20.09 -1.34 -0.26
CA SER A 168 19.11 -1.52 -1.34
C SER A 168 19.04 -0.31 -2.29
N THR A 169 19.19 0.90 -1.77
CA THR A 169 19.22 2.14 -2.56
C THR A 169 20.52 2.23 -3.37
N LEU A 170 21.67 1.89 -2.79
CA LEU A 170 22.94 1.80 -3.52
C LEU A 170 22.88 0.75 -4.64
N VAL A 171 22.30 -0.43 -4.39
CA VAL A 171 22.14 -1.47 -5.42
C VAL A 171 21.19 -1.01 -6.54
N ARG A 172 20.13 -0.26 -6.22
CA ARG A 172 19.24 0.31 -7.24
C ARG A 172 19.94 1.35 -8.12
N LEU A 173 20.78 2.19 -7.52
CA LEU A 173 21.56 3.21 -8.25
C LEU A 173 22.70 2.60 -9.08
N ALA A 174 23.28 1.48 -8.64
CA ALA A 174 24.34 0.80 -9.37
C ALA A 174 23.86 0.01 -10.60
N ARG A 175 22.59 -0.40 -10.64
CA ARG A 175 22.01 -1.17 -11.77
C ARG A 175 22.20 -0.53 -13.15
N PRO A 176 21.88 0.75 -13.39
CA PRO A 176 22.11 1.37 -14.70
C PRO A 176 23.60 1.44 -15.06
N LEU A 177 24.48 1.64 -14.08
CA LEU A 177 25.93 1.68 -14.31
C LEU A 177 26.48 0.31 -14.72
N VAL A 178 26.02 -0.77 -14.08
CA VAL A 178 26.39 -2.14 -14.46
C VAL A 178 25.88 -2.48 -15.87
N ALA A 179 24.67 -2.05 -16.22
CA ALA A 179 24.13 -2.24 -17.57
C ALA A 179 24.94 -1.48 -18.64
N LEU A 180 25.34 -0.24 -18.35
CA LEU A 180 26.21 0.56 -19.23
C LEU A 180 27.61 -0.07 -19.38
N ALA A 181 28.20 -0.54 -18.28
CA ALA A 181 29.48 -1.23 -18.32
C ALA A 181 29.40 -2.52 -19.14
N ALA A 182 28.34 -3.32 -18.97
CA ALA A 182 28.12 -4.53 -19.77
C ALA A 182 27.93 -4.21 -21.27
N ALA A 183 27.16 -3.17 -21.60
CA ALA A 183 26.98 -2.72 -22.98
C ALA A 183 28.31 -2.24 -23.61
N GLY A 184 29.10 -1.47 -22.87
CA GLY A 184 30.43 -1.03 -23.31
C GLY A 184 31.38 -2.21 -23.53
N LEU A 185 31.32 -3.23 -22.68
CA LEU A 185 32.16 -4.43 -22.80
C LEU A 185 31.76 -5.28 -24.01
N VAL A 186 30.47 -5.38 -24.35
CA VAL A 186 29.99 -6.01 -25.58
C VAL A 186 30.48 -5.26 -26.81
N VAL A 187 30.39 -3.92 -26.83
CA VAL A 187 30.89 -3.09 -27.93
C VAL A 187 32.40 -3.24 -28.08
N TRP A 188 33.15 -3.21 -26.98
CA TRP A 188 34.60 -3.41 -27.01
C TRP A 188 34.97 -4.80 -27.54
N PHE A 189 34.29 -5.86 -27.10
CA PHE A 189 34.53 -7.20 -27.62
C PHE A 189 34.18 -7.33 -29.10
N ALA A 190 33.12 -6.67 -29.56
CA ALA A 190 32.72 -6.65 -30.97
C ALA A 190 33.76 -5.93 -31.84
N ILE A 191 34.35 -4.83 -31.34
CA ILE A 191 35.40 -4.08 -32.04
C ILE A 191 36.74 -4.85 -32.01
N GLY A 192 37.09 -5.48 -30.89
CA GLY A 192 38.37 -6.15 -30.69
C GLY A 192 38.50 -7.52 -31.36
N ARG A 193 37.39 -8.23 -31.63
CA ARG A 193 37.44 -9.60 -32.18
C ARG A 193 37.46 -9.73 -33.70
N GLY A 194 37.32 -8.64 -34.46
CA GLY A 194 37.55 -8.74 -35.89
C GLY A 194 36.77 -7.76 -36.71
N SER A 195 37.50 -6.86 -37.35
CA SER A 195 37.32 -6.70 -38.78
C SER A 195 38.67 -6.33 -39.37
N GLU A 196 39.30 -7.27 -40.08
CA GLU A 196 40.01 -6.86 -41.28
C GLU A 196 39.04 -5.95 -42.06
N PRO A 197 39.48 -4.78 -42.55
CA PRO A 197 38.62 -3.84 -43.24
C PRO A 197 38.16 -4.48 -44.55
N ARG A 198 37.04 -5.21 -44.51
CA ARG A 198 36.26 -5.50 -45.70
C ARG A 198 35.80 -4.15 -46.19
N SER A 199 36.42 -3.71 -47.28
CA SER A 199 36.08 -2.51 -48.04
C SER A 199 34.62 -2.62 -48.49
N ARG A 200 33.70 -2.26 -47.60
CA ARG A 200 32.31 -2.02 -47.95
C ARG A 200 32.34 -0.80 -48.86
N ARG A 201 32.31 -1.04 -50.17
CA ARG A 201 32.04 -0.01 -51.17
C ARG A 201 30.60 0.42 -50.93
N PHE A 202 30.45 1.55 -50.25
CA PHE A 202 29.15 2.20 -50.13
C PHE A 202 28.78 2.72 -51.52
N GLN A 203 27.83 2.06 -52.17
CA GLN A 203 27.22 2.58 -53.37
C GLN A 203 26.09 3.50 -52.93
N VAL A 204 26.28 4.81 -53.07
CA VAL A 204 25.24 5.78 -52.81
C VAL A 204 24.25 5.68 -53.97
N LEU A 205 23.13 5.00 -53.72
CA LEU A 205 22.01 4.96 -54.66
C LEU A 205 21.16 6.22 -54.41
N HIS A 206 21.09 7.09 -55.42
CA HIS A 206 20.13 8.19 -55.42
C HIS A 206 18.78 7.64 -55.88
N ALA A 207 17.88 7.40 -54.93
CA ALA A 207 16.49 7.13 -55.21
C ALA A 207 15.82 8.43 -55.67
N VAL A 208 15.21 8.40 -56.87
CA VAL A 208 14.52 9.56 -57.45
C VAL A 208 13.07 9.61 -56.98
N ALA A 209 12.50 8.45 -56.63
CA ALA A 209 11.17 8.30 -56.09
C ALA A 209 11.17 7.52 -54.77
N PHE A 210 10.14 7.72 -53.94
CA PHE A 210 10.04 7.08 -52.61
C PHE A 210 9.85 5.56 -52.72
N GLU A 211 9.28 5.12 -53.84
CA GLU A 211 9.06 3.73 -54.21
C GLU A 211 10.36 2.97 -54.48
N ASP A 212 11.45 3.68 -54.78
CA ASP A 212 12.78 3.11 -55.04
C ASP A 212 13.59 2.87 -53.76
N LEU A 213 13.12 3.34 -52.61
CA LEU A 213 13.76 3.10 -51.32
C LEU A 213 13.54 1.65 -50.87
N ASP A 214 14.58 1.05 -50.29
CA ASP A 214 14.51 -0.26 -49.63
C ASP A 214 13.36 -0.28 -48.60
N PRO A 215 12.63 -1.40 -48.45
CA PRO A 215 11.48 -1.49 -47.53
C PRO A 215 11.78 -1.06 -46.10
N MET A 216 13.00 -1.29 -45.61
CA MET A 216 13.41 -0.89 -44.27
C MET A 216 13.55 0.64 -44.18
N ALA A 217 14.19 1.28 -45.16
CA ALA A 217 14.30 2.73 -45.23
C ALA A 217 12.92 3.41 -45.34
N ARG A 218 12.00 2.78 -46.07
CA ARG A 218 10.61 3.24 -46.22
C ARG A 218 9.85 3.26 -44.89
N SER A 219 9.89 2.15 -44.15
CA SER A 219 9.24 2.06 -42.83
C SER A 219 9.80 3.06 -41.81
N LEU A 220 11.11 3.32 -41.85
CA LEU A 220 11.76 4.34 -41.02
C LEU A 220 11.29 5.75 -41.37
N ALA A 221 11.25 6.07 -42.67
CA ALA A 221 10.79 7.37 -43.16
C ALA A 221 9.30 7.61 -42.81
N GLU A 222 8.46 6.59 -42.93
CA GLU A 222 7.05 6.66 -42.51
C GLU A 222 6.88 6.86 -41.00
N SER A 223 7.75 6.23 -40.18
CA SER A 223 7.72 6.41 -38.72
C SER A 223 8.14 7.82 -38.28
N LEU A 224 9.07 8.44 -39.01
CA LEU A 224 9.57 9.79 -38.76
C LEU A 224 8.65 10.87 -39.35
N GLY A 225 7.90 10.54 -40.41
CA GLY A 225 6.98 11.44 -41.09
C GLY A 225 5.75 11.84 -40.27
N GLY A 226 5.59 11.31 -39.04
CA GLY A 226 4.57 11.76 -38.09
C GLY A 226 3.18 11.79 -38.70
N GLY A 227 2.62 10.60 -38.96
CA GLY A 227 1.34 10.41 -39.66
C GLY A 227 0.24 11.38 -39.23
N ARG A 228 0.11 12.49 -39.95
CA ARG A 228 -1.00 13.44 -39.86
C ARG A 228 -2.14 12.86 -40.69
N ARG A 229 -2.80 11.83 -40.17
CA ARG A 229 -4.06 11.33 -40.74
C ARG A 229 -5.11 12.43 -40.54
N ARG A 230 -5.56 13.04 -41.63
CA ARG A 230 -6.84 13.75 -41.70
C ARG A 230 -7.93 12.75 -42.05
#